data_AF-A0A3A0V814-F1
#
_entry.id   AF-A0A3A0V814-F1
#
_cell.length_a   1.000
_cell.length_b   1.000
_cell.length_c   1.000
_cell.angle_alpha   90.00
_cell.angle_beta   90.00
_cell.angle_gamma   90.00
#
_symmetry.space_group_name_H-M   'P 1'
#
loop_
_entity.id
_entity.type
_entity.pdbx_description
1 polymer ?
#
loop_
_entity_poly.entity_id
_entity_poly.type
_entity_poly.pdbx_seq_one_letter_code
_entity_poly.pdbx_strand_id
1 'polypeptide(L)'
;MNIYLSTDETRNFLDIFITYILYGSWYGWFVIVIFQFYILHAIFHNFLNKRNPIIILLITFIISFSHSFTTYFNQDYLQWWAEFYPVYSRAAIPYWIFYFAFGYYLGKNYEYVMKMLQKYIWIVVALWVCSIIPITMFYHYKGVVYAQSNRFDIMLYTILTFLIILYTMKVLSRYKFSVFLLISEISFFIYLSHPLINEYISRGLAPFVNIPIVFIVVLTVFTLGLSIGIA
;
A
#
# COMPACT_ATOMS: atom_id res chain seq x y z
N MET A 1 3.89 -17.77 6.20
CA MET A 1 5.35 -17.58 6.26
C MET A 1 6.02 -18.81 5.66
N ASN A 2 6.24 -18.86 4.35
CA ASN A 2 7.28 -19.74 3.79
C ASN A 2 8.50 -18.83 3.65
N ILE A 3 9.18 -18.59 4.77
CA ILE A 3 10.58 -18.18 4.64
C ILE A 3 11.25 -19.40 4.03
N TYR A 4 11.88 -19.20 2.89
CA TYR A 4 12.72 -20.16 2.18
C TYR A 4 13.99 -20.53 2.98
N LEU A 5 13.84 -20.78 4.29
CA LEU A 5 14.84 -21.34 5.19
C LEU A 5 14.68 -22.85 5.35
N SER A 6 13.69 -23.49 4.70
CA SER A 6 13.46 -24.93 4.74
C SER A 6 14.00 -25.69 3.52
N THR A 7 14.89 -25.08 2.74
CA THR A 7 15.59 -25.76 1.65
C THR A 7 17.07 -25.84 2.00
N ASP A 8 17.60 -27.05 2.07
CA ASP A 8 19.04 -27.41 2.14
C ASP A 8 19.87 -26.88 0.95
N GLU A 9 19.38 -25.87 0.21
CA GLU A 9 20.13 -25.18 -0.82
C GLU A 9 21.05 -24.14 -0.17
N THR A 10 22.35 -24.43 -0.12
CA THR A 10 23.38 -23.42 0.16
C THR A 10 23.40 -22.40 -0.96
N ARG A 11 22.52 -21.40 -0.91
CA ARG A 11 22.52 -20.27 -1.85
C ARG A 11 23.70 -19.37 -1.54
N ASN A 12 24.42 -18.95 -2.58
CA ASN A 12 25.51 -18.00 -2.43
C ASN A 12 24.95 -16.67 -1.88
N PHE A 13 25.71 -15.99 -1.02
CA PHE A 13 25.36 -14.65 -0.53
C PHE A 13 25.00 -13.69 -1.68
N LEU A 14 25.72 -13.77 -2.80
CA LEU A 14 25.41 -12.95 -3.98
C LEU A 14 24.02 -13.23 -4.54
N ASP A 15 23.59 -14.50 -4.60
CA ASP A 15 22.27 -14.86 -5.09
C ASP A 15 21.18 -14.34 -4.15
N ILE A 16 21.38 -14.45 -2.84
CA ILE A 16 20.49 -13.90 -1.82
C ILE A 16 20.40 -12.38 -1.97
N PHE A 17 21.54 -11.70 -2.09
CA PHE A 17 21.60 -10.25 -2.24
C PHE A 17 20.88 -9.77 -3.51
N ILE A 18 21.16 -10.38 -4.66
CA ILE A 18 20.52 -10.04 -5.93
C ILE A 18 19.01 -10.28 -5.85
N THR A 19 18.59 -11.44 -5.33
CA THR A 19 17.19 -11.86 -5.28
C THR A 19 16.35 -10.97 -4.36
N TYR A 20 16.87 -10.61 -3.19
CA TYR A 20 16.10 -9.82 -2.24
C TYR A 20 16.31 -8.31 -2.42
N ILE A 21 17.54 -7.83 -2.56
CA ILE A 21 17.80 -6.38 -2.59
C ILE A 21 17.53 -5.78 -3.97
N LEU A 22 18.07 -6.38 -5.04
CA LEU A 22 17.97 -5.82 -6.39
C LEU A 22 16.64 -6.18 -7.06
N TYR A 23 16.28 -7.47 -7.05
CA TYR A 23 15.04 -7.93 -7.66
C TYR A 23 13.82 -7.57 -6.79
N GLY A 24 13.97 -7.51 -5.46
CA GLY A 24 12.91 -7.08 -4.55
C GLY A 24 11.94 -8.19 -4.14
N SER A 25 12.38 -9.45 -4.04
CA SER A 25 11.50 -10.56 -3.61
C SER A 25 11.24 -10.63 -2.09
N TRP A 26 11.05 -9.48 -1.42
CA TRP A 26 10.77 -9.38 0.02
C TRP A 26 9.84 -8.20 0.32
N TYR A 27 9.34 -8.06 1.56
CA TYR A 27 8.35 -7.05 1.95
C TYR A 27 8.69 -5.60 1.57
N GLY A 28 9.97 -5.23 1.47
CA GLY A 28 10.42 -3.90 1.05
C GLY A 28 10.49 -3.67 -0.46
N TRP A 29 9.92 -4.55 -1.28
CA TRP A 29 9.76 -4.34 -2.72
C TRP A 29 9.09 -3.00 -3.07
N PHE A 30 8.29 -2.46 -2.15
CA PHE A 30 7.69 -1.12 -2.28
C PHE A 30 8.74 0.01 -2.40
N VAL A 31 9.95 -0.16 -1.84
CA VAL A 31 11.04 0.83 -2.01
C VAL A 31 11.40 1.00 -3.49
N ILE A 32 11.37 -0.08 -4.27
CA ILE A 32 11.60 -0.02 -5.72
C ILE A 32 10.51 0.84 -6.39
N VAL A 33 9.25 0.71 -5.97
CA VAL A 33 8.14 1.54 -6.47
C VAL A 33 8.35 3.02 -6.15
N ILE A 34 8.86 3.35 -4.96
CA ILE A 34 9.21 4.74 -4.61
C ILE A 34 10.25 5.30 -5.59
N PHE A 35 11.33 4.56 -5.87
CA PHE A 35 12.34 4.99 -6.85
C PHE A 35 11.75 5.14 -8.26
N GLN A 36 10.88 4.23 -8.68
CA GLN A 36 10.15 4.37 -9.95
C GLN A 36 9.32 5.67 -9.98
N PHE A 37 8.68 6.05 -8.89
CA PHE A 37 7.92 7.31 -8.81
C PHE A 37 8.82 8.54 -8.93
N TYR A 38 10.02 8.53 -8.35
CA TYR A 38 10.99 9.63 -8.55
C TYR A 38 11.39 9.77 -10.02
N ILE A 39 11.67 8.65 -10.69
CA ILE A 39 12.00 8.64 -12.13
C ILE A 39 10.81 9.13 -12.96
N LEU A 40 9.61 8.61 -12.69
CA LEU A 40 8.39 9.05 -13.36
C LEU A 40 8.11 10.54 -13.14
N HIS A 41 8.35 11.06 -11.94
CA HIS A 41 8.23 12.48 -11.66
C HIS A 41 9.20 13.30 -12.51
N ALA A 42 10.49 12.95 -12.49
CA ALA A 42 11.50 13.65 -13.27
C ALA A 42 11.13 13.72 -14.76
N ILE A 43 10.63 12.62 -15.33
CA ILE A 43 10.26 12.54 -16.76
C ILE A 43 8.95 13.26 -17.05
N PHE A 44 7.90 13.01 -16.27
CA PHE A 44 6.53 13.39 -16.62
C PHE A 44 6.00 14.67 -15.93
N HIS A 45 6.73 15.27 -14.98
CA HIS A 45 6.23 16.46 -14.26
C HIS A 45 5.81 17.59 -15.22
N ASN A 46 6.59 17.89 -16.25
CA ASN A 46 6.26 18.93 -17.24
C ASN A 46 5.00 18.61 -18.04
N PHE A 47 4.81 17.34 -18.40
CA PHE A 47 3.61 16.88 -19.11
C PHE A 47 2.38 16.96 -18.20
N LEU A 48 2.45 16.39 -16.99
CA LEU A 48 1.34 16.36 -16.03
C LEU A 48 0.93 17.76 -15.60
N ASN A 49 1.88 18.70 -15.48
CA ASN A 49 1.56 20.05 -15.05
C ASN A 49 0.61 20.78 -16.01
N LYS A 50 0.63 20.45 -17.31
CA LYS A 50 -0.15 21.13 -18.36
C LYS A 50 -1.47 20.42 -18.70
N ARG A 51 -1.74 19.25 -18.13
CA ARG A 51 -2.91 18.42 -18.48
C ARG A 51 -4.02 18.54 -17.44
N ASN A 52 -5.24 18.23 -17.88
CA ASN A 52 -6.39 18.19 -17.00
C ASN A 52 -6.22 17.02 -16.01
N PRO A 53 -6.23 17.28 -14.68
CA PRO A 53 -6.08 16.24 -13.66
C PRO A 53 -7.09 15.10 -13.81
N ILE A 54 -8.35 15.40 -14.10
CA ILE A 54 -9.44 14.41 -14.15
C ILE A 54 -9.19 13.40 -15.28
N ILE A 55 -8.77 13.89 -16.45
CA ILE A 55 -8.50 13.02 -17.61
C ILE A 55 -7.35 12.07 -17.32
N ILE A 56 -6.24 12.58 -16.74
CA ILE A 56 -5.08 11.74 -16.43
C ILE A 56 -5.40 10.75 -15.32
N LEU A 57 -6.14 11.15 -14.29
CA LEU A 57 -6.57 10.23 -13.22
C LEU A 57 -7.46 9.13 -13.77
N LEU A 58 -8.39 9.43 -14.69
CA LEU A 58 -9.25 8.42 -15.30
C LEU A 58 -8.45 7.44 -16.18
N ILE A 59 -7.54 7.95 -17.02
CA ILE A 59 -6.69 7.10 -17.88
C ILE A 59 -5.81 6.19 -17.02
N THR A 60 -5.12 6.75 -16.02
CA THR A 60 -4.22 5.97 -15.16
C THR A 60 -4.99 4.99 -14.28
N PHE A 61 -6.19 5.35 -13.81
CA PHE A 61 -7.10 4.44 -13.11
C PHE A 61 -7.47 3.24 -13.98
N ILE A 62 -7.88 3.48 -15.24
CA ILE A 62 -8.25 2.38 -16.17
C ILE A 62 -7.04 1.47 -16.41
N ILE A 63 -5.84 2.03 -16.59
CA ILE A 63 -4.62 1.24 -16.79
C ILE A 63 -4.33 0.37 -15.56
N SER A 64 -4.28 0.96 -14.37
CA SER A 64 -3.98 0.23 -13.13
C SER A 64 -5.05 -0.80 -12.77
N PHE A 65 -6.32 -0.45 -12.94
CA PHE A 65 -7.43 -1.35 -12.70
C PHE A 65 -7.40 -2.53 -13.68
N SER A 66 -7.28 -2.26 -14.99
CA SER A 66 -7.29 -3.30 -16.02
C SER A 66 -6.10 -4.25 -15.87
N HIS A 67 -4.93 -3.71 -15.57
CA HIS A 67 -3.74 -4.52 -15.31
C HIS A 67 -3.95 -5.42 -14.10
N SER A 68 -4.35 -4.86 -12.96
CA SER A 68 -4.57 -5.63 -11.73
C SER A 68 -5.69 -6.67 -11.87
N PHE A 69 -6.78 -6.31 -12.55
CA PHE A 69 -7.87 -7.23 -12.87
C PHE A 69 -7.38 -8.39 -13.75
N THR A 70 -6.66 -8.09 -14.84
CA THR A 70 -6.14 -9.10 -15.76
C THR A 70 -5.16 -10.03 -15.06
N THR A 71 -4.24 -9.50 -14.26
CA THR A 71 -3.28 -10.31 -13.51
C THR A 71 -3.94 -11.20 -12.46
N TYR A 72 -5.09 -10.79 -11.91
CA TYR A 72 -5.86 -11.63 -10.98
C TYR A 72 -6.53 -12.81 -11.69
N PHE A 73 -7.14 -12.58 -12.86
CA PHE A 73 -7.94 -13.60 -13.56
C PHE A 73 -7.17 -14.44 -14.58
N ASN A 74 -6.04 -13.95 -15.08
CA ASN A 74 -5.26 -14.61 -16.13
C ASN A 74 -3.84 -14.93 -15.62
N GLN A 75 -3.58 -16.21 -15.37
CA GLN A 75 -2.30 -16.71 -14.88
C GLN A 75 -1.19 -16.57 -15.94
N ASP A 76 -1.49 -16.76 -17.22
CA ASP A 76 -0.50 -16.60 -18.30
C ASP A 76 -0.04 -15.14 -18.39
N TYR A 77 -0.96 -14.20 -18.21
CA TYR A 77 -0.62 -12.78 -18.12
C TYR A 77 0.23 -12.46 -16.89
N LEU A 78 -0.09 -13.05 -15.73
CA LEU A 78 0.73 -12.91 -14.52
C LEU A 78 2.15 -13.45 -14.75
N GLN A 79 2.27 -14.64 -15.32
CA GLN A 79 3.55 -15.29 -15.60
C GLN A 79 4.36 -14.50 -16.62
N TRP A 80 3.72 -14.01 -17.68
CA TRP A 80 4.36 -13.13 -18.66
C TRP A 80 4.97 -11.89 -18.01
N TRP A 81 4.26 -11.23 -17.08
CA TRP A 81 4.82 -10.11 -16.32
C TRP A 81 5.94 -10.52 -15.36
N ALA A 82 5.91 -11.74 -14.81
CA ALA A 82 6.97 -12.26 -13.96
C ALA A 82 8.28 -12.52 -14.73
N GLU A 83 8.17 -12.89 -16.01
CA GLU A 83 9.32 -13.14 -16.90
C GLU A 83 9.81 -11.87 -17.59
N PHE A 84 8.90 -11.00 -18.04
CA PHE A 84 9.20 -9.80 -18.81
C PHE A 84 9.72 -8.64 -17.95
N TYR A 85 9.16 -8.45 -16.75
CA TYR A 85 9.48 -7.28 -15.93
C TYR A 85 10.85 -7.44 -15.23
N PRO A 86 11.73 -6.44 -15.27
CA PRO A 86 13.13 -6.59 -14.84
C PRO A 86 13.30 -6.72 -13.31
N VAL A 87 12.26 -6.41 -12.54
CA VAL A 87 12.23 -6.53 -11.08
C VAL A 87 10.99 -7.31 -10.69
N TYR A 88 10.78 -7.51 -9.40
CA TYR A 88 9.61 -8.21 -8.89
C TYR A 88 8.31 -7.71 -9.53
N SER A 89 7.52 -8.62 -10.12
CA SER A 89 6.35 -8.27 -10.95
C SER A 89 5.29 -7.46 -10.19
N ARG A 90 5.24 -7.56 -8.85
CA ARG A 90 4.37 -6.72 -8.02
C ARG A 90 4.77 -5.25 -8.04
N ALA A 91 6.03 -4.93 -8.30
CA ALA A 91 6.53 -3.58 -8.48
C ALA A 91 6.31 -3.06 -9.92
N ALA A 92 5.54 -3.75 -10.76
CA ALA A 92 5.28 -3.31 -12.12
C ALA A 92 4.53 -1.96 -12.15
N ILE A 93 5.08 -1.00 -12.89
CA ILE A 93 4.54 0.37 -13.03
C ILE A 93 3.02 0.41 -13.29
N PRO A 94 2.42 -0.47 -14.12
CA PRO A 94 0.98 -0.40 -14.36
C PRO A 94 0.13 -0.53 -13.08
N TYR A 95 0.53 -1.31 -12.08
CA TYR A 95 -0.16 -1.35 -10.79
C TYR A 95 -0.17 0.01 -10.07
N TRP A 96 0.88 0.80 -10.26
CA TRP A 96 1.20 1.94 -9.41
C TRP A 96 0.95 3.30 -10.06
N ILE A 97 0.78 3.34 -11.39
CA ILE A 97 0.69 4.60 -12.15
C ILE A 97 -0.51 5.46 -11.74
N PHE A 98 -1.64 4.84 -11.36
CA PHE A 98 -2.78 5.57 -10.80
C PHE A 98 -2.42 6.27 -9.48
N TYR A 99 -1.78 5.55 -8.54
CA TYR A 99 -1.37 6.12 -7.25
C TYR A 99 -0.34 7.24 -7.43
N PHE A 100 0.59 7.09 -8.37
CA PHE A 100 1.54 8.15 -8.74
C PHE A 100 0.83 9.40 -9.24
N ALA A 101 -0.07 9.27 -10.22
CA ALA A 101 -0.81 10.40 -10.78
C ALA A 101 -1.70 11.06 -9.73
N PHE A 102 -2.37 10.25 -8.90
CA PHE A 102 -3.16 10.71 -7.77
C PHE A 102 -2.32 11.54 -6.79
N GLY A 103 -1.19 11.01 -6.34
CA GLY A 103 -0.27 11.73 -5.44
C GLY A 103 0.25 13.03 -6.05
N TYR A 104 0.62 13.02 -7.34
CA TYR A 104 1.08 14.22 -8.05
C TYR A 104 0.01 15.32 -8.07
N TYR A 105 -1.22 15.01 -8.50
CA TYR A 105 -2.29 16.01 -8.60
C TYR A 105 -2.85 16.42 -7.23
N LEU A 106 -2.84 15.52 -6.25
CA LEU A 106 -3.20 15.86 -4.87
C LEU A 106 -2.21 16.84 -4.28
N GLY A 107 -0.90 16.61 -4.45
CA GLY A 107 0.14 17.54 -4.00
C GLY A 107 0.03 18.90 -4.70
N LYS A 108 -0.13 18.89 -6.03
CA LYS A 108 -0.29 20.12 -6.82
C LYS A 108 -1.53 20.95 -6.42
N ASN A 109 -2.65 20.30 -6.11
CA ASN A 109 -3.93 20.95 -5.83
C ASN A 109 -4.35 20.80 -4.36
N TYR A 110 -3.38 20.70 -3.45
CA TYR A 110 -3.62 20.33 -2.05
C TYR A 110 -4.71 21.18 -1.38
N GLU A 111 -4.62 22.50 -1.49
CA GLU A 111 -5.60 23.41 -0.87
C GLU A 111 -7.01 23.23 -1.43
N TYR A 112 -7.14 22.99 -2.74
CA TYR A 112 -8.43 22.72 -3.37
C TYR A 112 -9.02 21.39 -2.90
N VAL A 113 -8.21 20.32 -2.92
CA VAL A 113 -8.61 18.98 -2.43
C VAL A 113 -9.06 19.07 -0.99
N MET A 114 -8.36 19.84 -0.17
CA MET A 114 -8.67 19.93 1.25
C MET A 114 -9.95 20.72 1.54
N LYS A 115 -10.23 21.79 0.78
CA LYS A 115 -11.53 22.47 0.81
C LYS A 115 -12.66 21.54 0.37
N MET A 116 -12.41 20.73 -0.66
CA MET A 116 -13.36 19.72 -1.15
C MET A 116 -13.65 18.68 -0.07
N LEU A 117 -12.61 18.17 0.61
CA LEU A 117 -12.74 17.19 1.69
C LEU A 117 -13.53 17.77 2.85
N GLN A 118 -13.22 19.00 3.28
CA GLN A 118 -13.98 19.66 4.35
C GLN A 118 -15.48 19.77 4.02
N LYS A 119 -15.82 20.05 2.75
CA LYS A 119 -17.21 20.20 2.33
C LYS A 119 -17.94 18.85 2.19
N TYR A 120 -17.25 17.81 1.70
CA TYR A 120 -17.88 16.55 1.30
C TYR A 120 -17.35 15.32 2.06
N ILE A 121 -16.77 15.50 3.25
CA ILE A 121 -16.17 14.38 4.01
C ILE A 121 -17.14 13.23 4.24
N TRP A 122 -18.42 13.53 4.50
CA TRP A 122 -19.45 12.50 4.68
C TRP A 122 -19.73 11.69 3.40
N ILE A 123 -19.64 12.33 2.24
CA ILE A 123 -19.75 11.63 0.94
C ILE A 123 -18.52 10.74 0.75
N VAL A 124 -17.32 11.23 1.09
CA VAL A 124 -16.09 10.42 1.01
C VAL A 124 -16.15 9.23 1.96
N VAL A 125 -16.65 9.39 3.18
CA VAL A 125 -16.87 8.29 4.13
C VAL A 125 -17.92 7.30 3.61
N ALA A 126 -19.02 7.78 3.02
CA ALA A 126 -20.02 6.89 2.42
C ALA A 126 -19.41 6.08 1.26
N LEU A 127 -18.65 6.72 0.37
CA LEU A 127 -17.91 6.03 -0.70
C LEU A 127 -16.89 5.04 -0.13
N TRP A 128 -16.23 5.40 0.98
CA TRP A 128 -15.28 4.53 1.65
C TRP A 128 -15.97 3.26 2.18
N VAL A 129 -17.13 3.38 2.82
CA VAL A 129 -17.94 2.23 3.23
C VAL A 129 -18.36 1.39 2.02
N CYS A 130 -18.82 2.03 0.93
CA CYS A 130 -19.17 1.32 -0.29
C CYS A 130 -17.98 0.57 -0.90
N SER A 131 -16.76 1.09 -0.77
CA SER A 131 -15.55 0.42 -1.28
C SER A 131 -15.17 -0.86 -0.54
N ILE A 132 -15.74 -1.11 0.65
CA ILE A 132 -15.55 -2.36 1.42
C ILE A 132 -16.38 -3.51 0.82
N ILE A 133 -17.50 -3.20 0.15
CA ILE A 133 -18.41 -4.19 -0.45
C ILE A 133 -17.69 -5.16 -1.41
N PRO A 134 -16.93 -4.70 -2.44
CA PRO A 134 -16.22 -5.63 -3.32
C PRO A 134 -15.20 -6.48 -2.56
N ILE A 135 -14.46 -5.89 -1.61
CA ILE A 135 -13.44 -6.60 -0.82
C ILE A 135 -14.06 -7.76 -0.03
N THR A 136 -15.17 -7.50 0.66
CA THR A 136 -15.90 -8.52 1.43
C THR A 136 -16.53 -9.58 0.53
N MET A 137 -17.05 -9.19 -0.64
CA MET A 137 -17.57 -10.13 -1.63
C MET A 137 -16.47 -11.10 -2.12
N PHE A 138 -15.28 -10.59 -2.47
CA PHE A 138 -14.16 -11.45 -2.89
C PHE A 138 -13.63 -12.31 -1.73
N TYR A 139 -13.62 -11.80 -0.50
CA TYR A 139 -13.25 -12.58 0.67
C TYR A 139 -14.19 -13.77 0.88
N HIS A 140 -15.51 -13.53 0.95
CA HIS A 140 -16.50 -14.55 1.28
C HIS A 140 -16.78 -15.52 0.12
N TYR A 141 -16.89 -15.03 -1.12
CA TYR A 141 -17.34 -15.85 -2.25
C TYR A 141 -16.21 -16.41 -3.12
N LYS A 142 -15.02 -15.81 -3.06
CA LYS A 142 -13.84 -16.26 -3.84
C LYS A 142 -12.72 -16.81 -2.95
N GLY A 143 -12.92 -16.87 -1.63
CA GLY A 143 -11.94 -17.43 -0.70
C GLY A 143 -10.62 -16.68 -0.67
N VAL A 144 -10.62 -15.38 -1.02
CA VAL A 144 -9.38 -14.60 -1.11
C VAL A 144 -8.91 -14.20 0.28
N VAL A 145 -7.99 -14.98 0.83
CA VAL A 145 -7.45 -14.77 2.19
C VAL A 145 -6.18 -13.91 2.22
N TYR A 146 -5.57 -13.60 1.08
CA TYR A 146 -4.33 -12.82 1.02
C TYR A 146 -4.60 -11.30 0.97
N ALA A 147 -3.96 -10.57 1.89
CA ALA A 147 -3.91 -9.11 1.89
C ALA A 147 -2.74 -8.63 1.03
N GLN A 148 -3.01 -8.32 -0.25
CA GLN A 148 -2.01 -7.83 -1.19
C GLN A 148 -2.40 -6.45 -1.74
N SER A 149 -1.48 -5.50 -1.69
CA SER A 149 -1.69 -4.09 -2.07
C SER A 149 -1.90 -3.84 -3.57
N ASN A 150 -1.62 -4.84 -4.41
CA ASN A 150 -1.75 -4.76 -5.86
C ASN A 150 -3.09 -5.32 -6.39
N ARG A 151 -4.04 -5.67 -5.52
CA ARG A 151 -5.38 -6.15 -5.91
C ARG A 151 -6.24 -5.01 -6.47
N PHE A 152 -7.13 -5.35 -7.41
CA PHE A 152 -7.96 -4.35 -8.09
C PHE A 152 -9.11 -3.85 -7.22
N ASP A 153 -9.63 -4.71 -6.33
CA ASP A 153 -10.80 -4.45 -5.49
C ASP A 153 -10.52 -3.53 -4.29
N ILE A 154 -9.24 -3.35 -3.93
CA ILE A 154 -8.81 -2.46 -2.84
C ILE A 154 -8.39 -1.06 -3.31
N MET A 155 -8.36 -0.80 -4.62
CA MET A 155 -7.77 0.42 -5.17
C MET A 155 -8.53 1.67 -4.74
N LEU A 156 -9.87 1.63 -4.84
CA LEU A 156 -10.75 2.71 -4.37
C LEU A 156 -10.69 2.87 -2.85
N TYR A 157 -10.71 1.74 -2.12
CA TYR A 157 -10.60 1.73 -0.67
C TYR A 157 -9.32 2.44 -0.20
N THR A 158 -8.19 2.17 -0.85
CA THR A 158 -6.90 2.78 -0.52
C THR A 158 -6.92 4.30 -0.68
N ILE A 159 -7.41 4.81 -1.82
CA ILE A 159 -7.50 6.26 -2.07
C ILE A 159 -8.42 6.95 -1.07
N LEU A 160 -9.59 6.38 -0.81
CA LEU A 160 -10.56 6.97 0.10
C LEU A 160 -10.05 6.95 1.55
N THR A 161 -9.41 5.84 1.96
CA THR A 161 -8.74 5.74 3.26
C THR A 161 -7.65 6.80 3.39
N PHE A 162 -6.81 6.97 2.37
CA PHE A 162 -5.77 7.99 2.36
C PHE A 162 -6.36 9.41 2.51
N LEU A 163 -7.43 9.74 1.77
CA LEU A 163 -8.09 11.04 1.86
C LEU A 163 -8.69 11.30 3.25
N ILE A 164 -9.31 10.28 3.87
CA ILE A 164 -9.87 10.38 5.23
C ILE A 164 -8.75 10.61 6.24
N ILE A 165 -7.68 9.80 6.19
CA ILE A 165 -6.54 9.95 7.09
C ILE A 165 -5.90 11.33 6.91
N LEU A 166 -5.67 11.76 5.67
CA LEU A 166 -5.09 13.06 5.35
C LEU A 166 -5.91 14.22 5.94
N TYR A 167 -7.24 14.18 5.77
CA TYR A 167 -8.14 15.18 6.35
C TYR A 167 -8.08 15.16 7.89
N THR A 168 -8.18 13.97 8.50
CA THR A 168 -8.10 13.79 9.95
C THR A 168 -6.78 14.33 10.50
N MET A 169 -5.66 14.02 9.85
CA MET A 169 -4.34 14.53 10.25
C MET A 169 -4.23 16.06 10.13
N LYS A 170 -4.84 16.67 9.10
CA LYS A 170 -4.92 18.14 9.00
C LYS A 170 -5.74 18.75 10.14
N VAL A 171 -6.84 18.12 10.54
CA VAL A 171 -7.67 18.59 11.65
C VAL A 171 -6.92 18.45 12.98
N LEU A 172 -6.21 17.34 13.17
CA LEU A 172 -5.45 17.01 14.36
C LEU A 172 -4.15 17.82 14.51
N SER A 173 -3.54 18.25 13.41
CA SER A 173 -2.29 19.05 13.46
C SER A 173 -2.44 20.35 14.25
N ARG A 174 -3.67 20.87 14.40
CA ARG A 174 -3.99 22.03 15.24
C ARG A 174 -3.64 21.83 16.72
N TYR A 175 -3.61 20.59 17.20
CA TYR A 175 -3.37 20.27 18.60
C TYR A 175 -1.90 19.96 18.93
N LYS A 176 -1.00 19.92 17.93
CA LYS A 176 0.46 19.77 18.08
C LYS A 176 0.90 18.65 19.05
N PHE A 177 0.30 17.46 18.95
CA PHE A 177 0.71 16.32 19.76
C PHE A 177 2.12 15.84 19.39
N SER A 178 3.03 15.79 20.35
CA SER A 178 4.41 15.31 20.18
C SER A 178 4.48 13.86 19.69
N VAL A 179 3.54 13.01 20.11
CA VAL A 179 3.45 11.61 19.69
C VAL A 179 3.30 11.47 18.17
N PHE A 180 2.60 12.38 17.50
CA PHE A 180 2.45 12.32 16.05
C PHE A 180 3.74 12.68 15.30
N LEU A 181 4.58 13.57 15.87
CA LEU A 181 5.89 13.87 15.31
C LEU A 181 6.81 12.65 15.43
N LEU A 182 6.84 12.02 16.61
CA LEU A 182 7.60 10.80 16.83
C LEU A 182 7.21 9.71 15.81
N ILE A 183 5.91 9.39 15.73
CA ILE A 183 5.41 8.37 14.78
C ILE A 183 5.77 8.73 13.34
N SER A 184 5.74 10.01 12.97
CA SER A 184 6.10 10.46 11.62
C SER A 184 7.58 10.19 11.31
N GLU A 185 8.49 10.49 12.24
CA GLU A 185 9.94 10.30 12.07
C GLU A 185 10.32 8.83 11.91
N ILE A 186 9.68 7.93 12.67
CA ILE A 186 9.95 6.49 12.62
C ILE A 186 8.99 5.71 11.71
N SER A 187 8.09 6.39 10.99
CA SER A 187 7.02 5.75 10.20
C SER A 187 7.53 4.73 9.18
N PHE A 188 8.66 5.03 8.53
CA PHE A 188 9.30 4.11 7.60
C PHE A 188 9.82 2.84 8.29
N PHE A 189 10.38 2.99 9.49
CA PHE A 189 10.83 1.86 10.30
C PHE A 189 9.66 1.01 10.80
N ILE A 190 8.57 1.64 11.26
CA ILE A 190 7.32 0.95 11.62
C ILE A 190 6.83 0.14 10.41
N TYR A 191 6.79 0.73 9.22
CA TYR A 191 6.37 0.05 8.01
C TYR A 191 7.22 -1.19 7.69
N LEU A 192 8.54 -1.14 7.85
CA LEU A 192 9.41 -2.29 7.57
C LEU A 192 9.37 -3.36 8.68
N SER A 193 9.27 -2.95 9.94
CA SER A 193 9.32 -3.85 11.09
C SER A 193 7.99 -4.52 11.39
N HIS A 194 6.84 -3.89 11.07
CA HIS A 194 5.54 -4.42 11.46
C HIS A 194 5.22 -5.83 10.92
N PRO A 195 5.60 -6.27 9.70
CA PRO A 195 5.27 -7.62 9.24
C PRO A 195 6.04 -8.67 10.06
N LEU A 196 7.30 -8.37 10.39
CA LEU A 196 8.14 -9.21 11.23
C LEU A 196 7.56 -9.30 12.65
N ILE A 197 7.26 -8.15 13.26
CA ILE A 197 6.70 -8.10 14.62
C ILE A 197 5.34 -8.80 14.69
N ASN A 198 4.44 -8.51 13.74
CA ASN A 198 3.12 -9.12 13.70
C ASN A 198 3.19 -10.64 13.58
N GLU A 199 4.16 -11.20 12.86
CA GLU A 199 4.30 -12.64 12.72
C GLU A 199 4.60 -13.34 14.05
N TYR A 200 5.45 -12.74 14.89
CA TYR A 200 5.75 -13.30 16.22
C TYR A 200 4.64 -12.99 17.23
N ILE A 201 4.12 -11.77 17.25
CA ILE A 201 3.10 -11.33 18.22
C ILE A 201 1.76 -12.01 17.95
N SER A 202 1.35 -12.20 16.69
CA SER A 202 0.09 -12.87 16.37
C SER A 202 0.02 -14.31 16.89
N ARG A 203 1.16 -15.04 16.94
CA ARG A 203 1.24 -16.38 17.54
C ARG A 203 1.01 -16.34 19.05
N GLY A 204 1.58 -15.35 19.74
CA GLY A 204 1.36 -15.14 21.18
C GLY A 204 -0.06 -14.68 21.51
N LEU A 205 -0.71 -13.95 20.60
CA LEU A 205 -2.09 -13.47 20.74
C LEU A 205 -3.14 -14.46 20.22
N ALA A 206 -2.75 -15.68 19.84
CA ALA A 206 -3.68 -16.72 19.40
C ALA A 206 -4.90 -16.94 20.31
N PRO A 207 -4.80 -16.86 21.66
CA PRO A 207 -5.97 -16.99 22.54
C PRO A 207 -7.06 -15.93 22.31
N PHE A 208 -6.70 -14.74 21.81
CA PHE A 208 -7.61 -13.63 21.58
C PHE A 208 -8.25 -13.64 20.19
N VAL A 209 -7.90 -14.58 19.30
CA VAL A 209 -8.42 -14.68 17.93
C VAL A 209 -9.95 -14.76 17.88
N ASN A 210 -10.57 -15.36 18.89
CA ASN A 210 -12.03 -15.48 18.99
C ASN A 210 -12.73 -14.15 19.32
N ILE A 211 -11.98 -13.11 19.70
CA ILE A 211 -12.47 -11.75 19.95
C ILE A 211 -11.72 -10.79 19.00
N PRO A 212 -12.14 -10.68 17.72
CA PRO A 212 -11.35 -10.03 16.67
C PRO A 212 -10.98 -8.59 16.97
N ILE A 213 -11.87 -7.81 17.61
CA ILE A 213 -11.62 -6.42 17.96
C ILE A 213 -10.49 -6.33 18.99
N VAL A 214 -10.53 -7.16 20.04
CA VAL A 214 -9.49 -7.19 21.07
C VAL A 214 -8.18 -7.64 20.44
N PHE A 215 -8.20 -8.69 19.62
CA PHE A 215 -7.02 -9.15 18.89
C PHE A 215 -6.38 -8.03 18.06
N ILE A 216 -7.17 -7.30 17.26
CA ILE A 216 -6.68 -6.21 16.41
C ILE A 216 -6.10 -5.07 17.26
N VAL A 217 -6.81 -4.64 18.30
CA VAL A 217 -6.34 -3.54 19.16
C VAL A 217 -5.04 -3.90 19.86
N VAL A 218 -4.99 -5.09 20.47
CA VAL A 218 -3.81 -5.57 21.19
C VAL A 218 -2.64 -5.75 20.24
N LEU A 219 -2.83 -6.41 19.10
CA LEU A 219 -1.80 -6.55 18.07
C LEU A 219 -1.26 -5.18 17.63
N THR A 220 -2.14 -4.22 17.35
CA THR A 220 -1.75 -2.88 16.91
C THR A 220 -0.91 -2.16 17.97
N VAL A 221 -1.36 -2.18 19.23
CA VAL A 221 -0.66 -1.53 20.34
C VAL A 221 0.72 -2.15 20.58
N PHE A 222 0.82 -3.47 20.61
CA PHE A 222 2.10 -4.16 20.79
C PHE A 222 3.05 -3.91 19.62
N THR A 223 2.55 -3.96 18.39
CA THR A 223 3.37 -3.73 17.21
C THR A 223 3.90 -2.31 17.16
N LEU A 224 3.04 -1.31 17.41
CA LEU A 224 3.50 0.09 17.51
C LEU A 224 4.49 0.29 18.66
N GLY A 225 4.21 -0.26 19.84
CA GLY A 225 5.08 -0.14 21.01
C GLY A 225 6.46 -0.76 20.79
N LEU A 226 6.52 -1.95 20.17
CA LEU A 226 7.78 -2.61 19.84
C LEU A 226 8.52 -1.88 18.72
N SER A 227 7.83 -1.43 17.67
CA SER A 227 8.48 -0.63 16.63
C SER A 227 9.06 0.68 17.18
N ILE A 228 8.36 1.34 18.11
CA ILE A 228 8.88 2.54 18.80
C ILE A 228 10.05 2.19 19.71
N GLY A 229 9.99 1.08 20.45
CA GLY A 229 11.05 0.70 21.40
C GLY A 229 12.35 0.22 20.73
N ILE A 230 12.28 -0.24 19.48
CA ILE A 230 13.46 -0.67 18.70
C ILE A 230 14.08 0.50 17.92
N ALA A 231 13.29 1.50 17.53
CA ALA A 231 13.73 2.66 16.75
C ALA A 231 14.55 3.65 17.58
#